data_AF-A0A6C0DS16-F1
#
_entry.id   AF-A0A6C0DS16-F1
#
_cell.length_a   1.000
_cell.length_b   1.000
_cell.length_c   1.000
_cell.angle_alpha   90.00
_cell.angle_beta   90.00
_cell.angle_gamma   90.00
#
_symmetry.space_group_name_H-M   'P 1'
#
loop_
_entity.id
_entity.type
_entity.pdbx_description
1 polymer ?
#
loop_
_entity_poly.entity_id
_entity_poly.type
_entity_poly.pdbx_seq_one_letter_code
_entity_poly.pdbx_strand_id
1 'polypeptide(L)'
;MNIVLDISNYSILNIYFLETKRNIIMDGTFTKFIYSNDNLILNSVYLYFPIEIQSIEKTMNKNAIRFYPSSENNMPLINELSKIEYRIIEYYKLLHKCKKRTVCLLTKQLFNGNLKVYRESNENSYKNRNIKYIIKLSGIWETYDDVGITYKLIECYT
;
A
#
# COMPACT_ATOMS: atom_id res chain seq x y z
N MET A 1 -12.93 12.53 -2.37
CA MET A 1 -11.66 13.09 -2.88
C MET A 1 -10.51 12.30 -2.26
N ASN A 2 -9.54 11.82 -3.05
CA ASN A 2 -8.33 11.17 -2.54
C ASN A 2 -7.18 12.14 -2.74
N ILE A 3 -6.33 12.33 -1.73
CA ILE A 3 -5.13 13.15 -1.81
C ILE A 3 -3.93 12.22 -1.72
N VAL A 4 -2.99 12.38 -2.65
CA VAL A 4 -1.75 11.61 -2.69
C VAL A 4 -0.72 12.34 -1.82
N LEU A 5 -0.16 11.61 -0.87
CA LEU A 5 0.89 12.09 0.03
C LEU A 5 2.25 11.78 -0.57
N ASP A 6 3.17 12.73 -0.42
CA ASP A 6 4.60 12.42 -0.49
C ASP A 6 4.99 11.61 0.75
N ILE A 7 5.91 10.66 0.58
CA ILE A 7 6.40 9.82 1.67
C ILE A 7 7.03 10.66 2.80
N SER A 8 7.68 11.78 2.46
CA SER A 8 8.24 12.71 3.42
C SER A 8 7.21 13.37 4.34
N ASN A 9 5.95 13.49 3.88
CA ASN A 9 4.86 14.10 4.64
C ASN A 9 4.05 13.08 5.45
N TYR A 10 4.39 11.78 5.35
CA TYR A 10 3.70 10.74 6.11
C TYR A 10 4.05 10.82 7.61
N SER A 11 3.05 10.60 8.46
CA SER A 11 3.21 10.51 9.91
C SER A 11 2.33 9.40 10.46
N ILE A 12 2.91 8.53 11.29
CA ILE A 12 2.19 7.43 11.94
C ILE A 12 1.14 7.95 12.94
N LEU A 13 1.37 9.12 13.54
CA LEU A 13 0.46 9.72 14.52
C LEU A 13 -0.89 10.11 13.91
N ASN A 14 -0.92 10.29 12.60
CA ASN A 14 -2.12 10.62 11.85
C ASN A 14 -2.95 9.38 11.46
N ILE A 15 -2.54 8.17 11.88
CA ILE A 15 -3.27 6.92 11.62
C ILE A 15 -4.24 6.64 12.77
N TYR A 16 -5.52 6.48 12.44
CA TYR A 16 -6.57 6.13 13.39
C TYR A 16 -7.25 4.83 12.95
N PHE A 17 -7.19 3.81 13.80
CA PHE A 17 -7.86 2.52 13.57
C PHE A 17 -9.34 2.63 13.92
N LEU A 18 -10.18 2.15 13.01
CA LEU A 18 -11.63 2.09 13.18
C LEU A 18 -12.05 0.77 13.83
N GLU A 19 -13.35 0.52 13.89
CA GLU A 19 -13.90 -0.74 14.39
C GLU A 19 -13.41 -1.94 13.56
N THR A 20 -12.99 -2.99 14.28
CA THR A 20 -12.62 -4.29 13.72
C THR A 20 -13.87 -5.07 13.33
N LYS A 21 -13.87 -5.63 12.12
CA LYS A 21 -14.97 -6.45 11.59
C LYS A 21 -14.46 -7.82 11.16
N ARG A 22 -15.35 -8.82 11.07
CA ARG A 22 -15.00 -10.10 10.45
C ARG A 22 -14.56 -9.88 9.01
N ASN A 23 -13.46 -10.47 8.62
CA ASN A 23 -12.95 -10.37 7.26
C ASN A 23 -13.82 -11.23 6.32
N ILE A 24 -14.21 -10.68 5.17
CA ILE A 24 -15.07 -11.36 4.17
C ILE A 24 -14.26 -12.15 3.13
N ILE A 25 -12.95 -11.93 3.05
CA ILE A 25 -12.07 -12.51 2.03
C ILE A 25 -11.27 -13.68 2.59
N MET A 26 -10.87 -13.61 3.85
CA MET A 26 -10.05 -14.62 4.53
C MET A 26 -10.53 -14.84 5.96
N ASP A 27 -10.19 -15.98 6.55
CA ASP A 27 -10.50 -16.25 7.94
C ASP A 27 -9.74 -15.30 8.87
N GLY A 28 -10.49 -14.59 9.70
CA GLY A 28 -9.97 -13.63 10.66
C GLY A 28 -10.74 -12.32 10.65
N THR A 29 -10.04 -11.24 11.00
CA THR A 29 -10.61 -9.90 11.16
C THR A 29 -9.94 -8.88 10.25
N PHE A 30 -10.63 -7.78 10.03
CA PHE A 30 -10.13 -6.63 9.31
C PHE A 30 -10.44 -5.35 10.09
N THR A 31 -9.42 -4.56 10.34
CA THR A 31 -9.50 -3.26 10.99
C THR A 31 -9.12 -2.19 9.98
N LYS A 32 -10.10 -1.45 9.49
CA LYS A 32 -9.84 -0.30 8.60
C LYS A 32 -9.14 0.80 9.41
N PHE A 33 -8.25 1.56 8.77
CA PHE A 33 -7.76 2.82 9.36
C PHE A 33 -8.04 3.99 8.42
N ILE A 34 -8.07 5.18 9.00
CA ILE A 34 -8.11 6.47 8.30
C ILE A 34 -6.82 7.23 8.56
N TYR A 35 -6.51 8.17 7.68
CA TYR A 35 -5.41 9.11 7.86
C TYR A 35 -6.00 10.50 8.09
N SER A 36 -5.75 11.09 9.26
CA SER A 36 -6.35 12.37 9.67
C SER A 36 -5.28 13.30 10.21
N ASN A 37 -5.31 14.54 9.78
CA ASN A 37 -4.56 15.65 10.36
C ASN A 37 -5.49 16.85 10.57
N ASP A 38 -4.95 17.99 10.97
CA ASP A 38 -5.75 19.19 11.28
C ASP A 38 -6.52 19.75 10.07
N ASN A 39 -6.11 19.40 8.85
CA ASN A 39 -6.66 19.97 7.62
C ASN A 39 -7.61 19.01 6.88
N LEU A 40 -7.47 17.69 7.08
CA LEU A 40 -8.21 16.70 6.28
C LEU A 40 -8.33 15.33 6.95
N ILE A 41 -9.29 14.56 6.45
CA ILE A 41 -9.47 13.13 6.75
C ILE A 41 -9.52 12.34 5.44
N LEU A 42 -8.68 11.31 5.33
CA LEU A 42 -8.65 10.37 4.21
C LEU A 42 -9.04 8.97 4.68
N ASN A 43 -9.84 8.29 3.85
CA ASN A 43 -10.29 6.91 4.09
C ASN A 43 -9.17 5.86 4.10
N SER A 44 -7.97 6.23 3.64
CA SER A 44 -6.80 5.37 3.45
C SER A 44 -5.58 6.27 3.27
N VAL A 45 -4.39 5.72 3.45
CA VAL A 45 -3.15 6.39 3.07
C VAL A 45 -2.89 6.14 1.59
N TYR A 46 -2.60 7.19 0.82
CA TYR A 46 -2.20 7.10 -0.57
C TYR A 46 -0.80 7.70 -0.70
N LEU A 47 0.21 6.88 -0.97
CA LEU A 47 1.60 7.31 -1.10
C LEU A 47 1.99 7.36 -2.57
N TYR A 48 2.63 8.44 -2.99
CA TYR A 48 3.23 8.51 -4.31
C TYR A 48 4.33 7.46 -4.45
N PHE A 49 4.36 6.75 -5.57
CA PHE A 49 5.31 5.67 -5.83
C PHE A 49 6.10 5.93 -7.12
N PRO A 50 7.12 6.79 -7.08
CA PRO A 50 7.97 7.12 -8.22
C PRO A 50 9.06 6.05 -8.47
N ILE A 51 8.65 4.79 -8.61
CA ILE A 51 9.60 3.70 -8.88
C ILE A 51 10.10 3.79 -10.34
N GLU A 52 11.38 3.51 -10.56
CA GLU A 52 11.94 3.33 -11.89
C GLU A 52 11.54 1.95 -12.42
N ILE A 53 10.67 1.95 -13.43
CA ILE A 53 10.08 0.73 -14.00
C ILE A 53 11.00 0.19 -15.11
N GLN A 54 11.29 -1.10 -15.03
CA GLN A 54 12.00 -1.82 -16.08
C GLN A 54 11.05 -2.24 -17.20
N SER A 55 9.91 -2.85 -16.85
CA SER A 55 8.94 -3.33 -17.83
C SER A 55 7.54 -3.41 -17.26
N ILE A 56 6.55 -3.40 -18.16
CA ILE A 56 5.14 -3.55 -17.81
C ILE A 56 4.63 -4.82 -18.48
N GLU A 57 4.20 -5.77 -17.66
CA GLU A 57 3.56 -7.00 -18.12
C GLU A 57 2.06 -6.77 -18.23
N LYS A 58 1.55 -6.79 -19.46
CA LYS A 58 0.12 -6.70 -19.75
C LYS A 58 -0.36 -8.02 -20.32
N THR A 59 -1.07 -8.79 -19.51
CA THR A 59 -1.86 -9.96 -19.92
C THR A 59 -3.34 -9.62 -19.79
N MET A 60 -4.25 -10.33 -20.49
CA MET A 60 -5.70 -10.05 -20.45
C MET A 60 -6.23 -9.86 -19.02
N ASN A 61 -5.73 -10.63 -18.05
CA ASN A 61 -6.20 -10.63 -16.66
C ASN A 61 -5.20 -10.04 -15.64
N LYS A 62 -4.01 -9.61 -16.07
CA LYS A 62 -2.93 -9.18 -15.16
C LYS A 62 -2.16 -8.02 -15.76
N ASN A 63 -2.16 -6.90 -15.06
CA ASN A 63 -1.20 -5.82 -15.27
C ASN A 63 -0.24 -5.84 -14.10
N ALA A 64 1.05 -5.89 -14.37
CA ALA A 64 2.09 -5.82 -13.36
C ALA A 64 3.25 -4.96 -13.84
N ILE A 65 3.87 -4.24 -12.91
CA ILE A 65 5.12 -3.55 -13.16
C ILE A 65 6.27 -4.39 -12.62
N ARG A 66 7.37 -4.41 -13.37
CA ARG A 66 8.65 -4.97 -12.95
C ARG A 66 9.67 -3.86 -12.80
N PHE A 67 10.50 -3.96 -11.78
CA PHE A 67 11.55 -3.00 -11.46
C PHE A 67 12.68 -3.72 -10.73
N TYR A 68 13.87 -3.14 -10.72
CA TYR A 68 15.00 -3.67 -9.97
C TYR A 68 15.02 -3.09 -8.56
N PRO A 69 14.80 -3.89 -7.50
CA PRO A 69 14.74 -3.37 -6.12
C PRO A 69 16.06 -2.79 -5.63
N SER A 70 17.17 -3.37 -6.09
CA SER A 70 18.52 -2.99 -5.69
C SER A 70 19.12 -1.85 -6.52
N SER A 71 18.37 -1.23 -7.43
CA SER A 71 18.89 -0.05 -8.15
C SER A 71 19.03 1.14 -7.20
N GLU A 72 20.00 2.01 -7.46
CA GLU A 72 20.29 3.18 -6.63
C GLU A 72 19.06 4.09 -6.45
N ASN A 73 18.22 4.20 -7.49
CA ASN A 73 17.00 5.00 -7.46
C ASN A 73 15.86 4.35 -6.68
N ASN A 74 15.71 3.02 -6.76
CA ASN A 74 14.57 2.30 -6.20
C ASN A 74 14.77 1.88 -4.74
N MET A 75 16.00 1.54 -4.37
CA MET A 75 16.32 0.99 -3.05
C MET A 75 15.92 1.93 -1.89
N PRO A 76 16.16 3.26 -1.95
CA PRO A 76 15.72 4.18 -0.89
C PRO A 76 14.20 4.18 -0.73
N LEU A 77 13.46 4.26 -1.84
CA LEU A 77 12.00 4.27 -1.86
C LEU A 77 11.41 2.98 -1.26
N ILE A 78 11.97 1.83 -1.65
CA ILE A 78 11.55 0.52 -1.15
C ILE A 78 11.80 0.39 0.35
N ASN A 79 12.98 0.82 0.82
CA ASN A 79 13.32 0.78 2.24
C ASN A 79 12.38 1.64 3.07
N GLU A 80 12.05 2.85 2.62
CA GLU A 80 11.13 3.73 3.34
C GLU A 80 9.69 3.18 3.37
N LEU A 81 9.18 2.65 2.26
CA LEU A 81 7.86 2.02 2.23
C LEU A 81 7.80 0.77 3.13
N SER A 82 8.87 0.00 3.18
CA SER A 82 8.97 -1.19 4.04
C SER A 82 8.96 -0.79 5.53
N LYS A 83 9.65 0.31 5.88
CA LYS A 83 9.60 0.89 7.24
C LYS A 83 8.18 1.38 7.57
N ILE A 84 7.49 2.04 6.65
CA ILE A 84 6.11 2.51 6.85
C ILE A 84 5.17 1.34 7.11
N GLU A 85 5.20 0.30 6.27
CA GLU A 85 4.37 -0.91 6.46
C GLU A 85 4.60 -1.51 7.84
N TYR A 86 5.86 -1.77 8.20
CA TYR A 86 6.21 -2.35 9.48
C TYR A 86 5.74 -1.48 10.65
N ARG A 87 5.97 -0.16 10.60
CA ARG A 87 5.56 0.78 11.65
C ARG A 87 4.05 0.82 11.85
N ILE A 88 3.25 0.77 10.79
CA ILE A 88 1.78 0.74 10.91
C ILE A 88 1.34 -0.54 11.63
N ILE A 89 1.92 -1.69 11.26
CA ILE A 89 1.57 -2.98 11.87
C ILE A 89 1.98 -3.01 13.36
N GLU A 90 3.20 -2.57 13.70
CA GLU A 90 3.63 -2.56 15.10
C GLU A 90 2.86 -1.53 15.94
N TYR A 91 2.49 -0.38 15.36
CA TYR A 91 1.64 0.61 16.04
C TYR A 91 0.26 0.02 16.35
N TYR A 92 -0.34 -0.70 15.41
CA TYR A 92 -1.58 -1.44 15.64
C TYR A 92 -1.42 -2.47 16.76
N LYS A 93 -0.37 -3.29 16.71
CA LYS A 93 -0.12 -4.33 17.71
C LYS A 93 0.05 -3.76 19.11
N LEU A 94 0.73 -2.62 19.24
CA LEU A 94 0.90 -1.93 20.51
C LEU A 94 -0.45 -1.49 21.10
N LEU A 95 -1.30 -0.85 20.29
CA LEU A 95 -2.62 -0.36 20.74
C LEU A 95 -3.58 -1.49 21.10
N HIS A 96 -3.57 -2.57 20.33
CA HIS A 96 -4.49 -3.71 20.50
C HIS A 96 -3.90 -4.85 21.35
N LYS A 97 -2.69 -4.68 21.91
CA LYS A 97 -1.95 -5.71 22.65
C LYS A 97 -1.83 -7.04 21.87
N CYS A 98 -1.70 -6.94 20.55
CA CYS A 98 -1.65 -8.08 19.65
C CYS A 98 -0.23 -8.68 19.61
N LYS A 99 -0.13 -10.00 19.87
CA LYS A 99 1.13 -10.76 19.90
C LYS A 99 1.36 -11.61 18.64
N LYS A 100 0.50 -11.47 17.63
CA LYS A 100 0.58 -12.22 16.37
C LYS A 100 1.86 -11.88 15.60
N ARG A 101 2.27 -12.78 14.72
CA ARG A 101 3.44 -12.61 13.87
C ARG A 101 3.17 -11.52 12.83
N THR A 102 4.12 -10.61 12.69
CA THR A 102 4.06 -9.54 11.69
C THR A 102 4.37 -10.07 10.31
N VAL A 103 3.48 -9.81 9.35
CA VAL A 103 3.63 -10.19 7.94
C VAL A 103 3.64 -8.94 7.07
N CYS A 104 4.81 -8.60 6.55
CA CYS A 104 5.01 -7.46 5.64
C CYS A 104 4.89 -7.91 4.17
N LEU A 105 3.67 -8.03 3.65
CA LEU A 105 3.42 -8.50 2.27
C LEU A 105 3.85 -7.47 1.22
N LEU A 106 3.65 -6.17 1.47
CA LEU A 106 4.08 -5.12 0.54
C LEU A 106 5.59 -5.14 0.41
N THR A 107 6.31 -5.18 1.53
CA THR A 107 7.78 -5.30 1.61
C THR A 107 8.26 -6.49 0.79
N LYS A 108 7.67 -7.67 1.00
CA LYS A 108 8.02 -8.88 0.22
C LYS A 108 7.86 -8.66 -1.28
N GLN A 109 6.78 -8.03 -1.73
CA GLN A 109 6.60 -7.77 -3.17
C GLN A 109 7.54 -6.67 -3.70
N LEU A 110 7.83 -5.64 -2.90
CA LEU A 110 8.79 -4.60 -3.26
C LEU A 110 10.18 -5.19 -3.49
N PHE A 111 10.66 -6.04 -2.58
CA PHE A 111 11.96 -6.71 -2.72
C PHE A 111 11.98 -7.80 -3.79
N ASN A 112 10.83 -8.32 -4.22
CA ASN A 112 10.74 -9.22 -5.36
C ASN A 112 10.78 -8.47 -6.72
N GLY A 113 10.62 -7.15 -6.73
CA GLY A 113 10.66 -6.35 -7.96
C GLY A 113 9.44 -6.53 -8.87
N ASN A 114 8.31 -7.02 -8.33
CA ASN A 114 7.09 -7.25 -9.09
C ASN A 114 5.87 -6.81 -8.31
N LEU A 115 5.09 -5.87 -8.86
CA LEU A 115 3.83 -5.43 -8.26
C LEU A 115 2.68 -5.50 -9.26
N LYS A 116 1.60 -6.18 -8.85
CA LYS A 116 0.35 -6.19 -9.60
C LYS A 116 -0.33 -4.83 -9.50
N VAL A 117 -0.62 -4.26 -10.66
CA VAL A 117 -1.37 -3.02 -10.81
C VAL A 117 -2.86 -3.33 -10.76
N TYR A 118 -3.58 -2.65 -9.88
CA TYR A 118 -5.03 -2.65 -9.85
C TYR A 118 -5.57 -1.61 -10.84
N ARG A 119 -6.32 -2.07 -11.84
CA ARG A 119 -7.08 -1.19 -12.74
C ARG A 119 -8.54 -1.17 -12.32
N GLU A 120 -9.09 0.01 -12.11
CA GLU A 120 -10.54 0.20 -12.26
C GLU A 120 -10.82 0.27 -13.77
N SER A 121 -11.76 -0.56 -14.22
CA SER A 121 -12.06 -0.80 -15.62
C SER A 121 -12.35 0.52 -16.36
N ASN A 122 -11.48 0.87 -17.30
CA ASN A 122 -11.84 1.58 -18.52
C ASN A 122 -10.79 1.22 -19.58
N GLU A 123 -11.08 0.14 -20.29
CA GLU A 123 -10.41 -0.20 -21.52
C GLU A 123 -10.64 0.98 -22.51
N ASN A 124 -9.55 1.45 -23.13
CA ASN A 124 -9.54 2.20 -24.41
C ASN A 124 -9.30 3.72 -24.48
N SER A 125 -8.85 4.46 -23.45
CA SER A 125 -8.74 5.94 -23.60
C SER A 125 -7.43 6.67 -23.29
N TYR A 126 -6.31 6.01 -22.94
CA TYR A 126 -5.13 6.76 -22.44
C TYR A 126 -3.77 6.40 -23.06
N LYS A 127 -3.68 6.37 -24.39
CA LYS A 127 -2.42 5.98 -25.08
C LYS A 127 -1.25 6.97 -24.99
N ASN A 128 -1.39 8.17 -24.41
CA ASN A 128 -0.34 9.22 -24.44
C ASN A 128 -0.21 10.06 -23.14
N ARG A 129 -0.47 9.50 -21.96
CA ARG A 129 -0.30 10.25 -20.69
C ARG A 129 0.83 9.69 -19.83
N ASN A 130 1.44 10.57 -19.04
CA ASN A 130 2.41 10.20 -18.02
C ASN A 130 1.69 9.42 -16.91
N ILE A 131 1.86 8.10 -16.91
CA ILE A 131 1.27 7.22 -15.89
C ILE A 131 2.08 7.37 -14.61
N LYS A 132 1.39 7.72 -13.52
CA LYS A 132 1.95 7.73 -12.17
C LYS A 132 1.39 6.56 -11.37
N TYR A 133 2.19 6.05 -10.44
CA TYR A 133 1.79 4.95 -9.57
C TYR A 133 1.62 5.44 -8.13
N ILE A 134 0.62 4.87 -7.45
CA ILE A 134 0.26 5.19 -6.08
C ILE A 134 0.12 3.89 -5.29
N ILE A 135 0.71 3.82 -4.10
CA ILE A 135 0.46 2.76 -3.13
C ILE A 135 -0.63 3.22 -2.18
N LYS A 136 -1.76 2.53 -2.20
CA LYS A 136 -2.84 2.70 -1.23
C LYS A 136 -2.64 1.71 -0.09
N LEU A 137 -2.67 2.18 1.16
CA LEU A 137 -2.73 1.36 2.38
C LEU A 137 -4.08 1.61 3.07
N SER A 138 -4.85 0.56 3.35
CA SER A 138 -6.27 0.72 3.73
C SER A 138 -6.73 0.12 5.05
N GLY A 139 -5.91 -0.71 5.69
CA GLY A 139 -6.32 -1.40 6.91
C GLY A 139 -5.43 -2.57 7.25
N ILE A 140 -5.61 -3.09 8.46
CA ILE A 140 -4.94 -4.25 9.01
C ILE A 140 -5.83 -5.47 8.84
N TRP A 141 -5.26 -6.56 8.34
CA TRP A 141 -5.89 -7.88 8.42
C TRP A 141 -5.19 -8.68 9.52
N GLU A 142 -5.97 -9.50 10.22
CA GLU A 142 -5.45 -10.45 11.19
C GLU A 142 -6.04 -11.81 10.91
N THR A 143 -5.22 -12.85 10.98
CA THR A 143 -5.66 -14.25 11.06
C THR A 143 -5.52 -14.72 12.51
N TYR A 144 -5.52 -16.04 12.72
CA TYR A 144 -5.20 -16.64 14.00
C TYR A 144 -3.76 -16.32 14.43
N ASP A 145 -2.78 -16.52 13.54
CA ASP A 145 -1.35 -16.40 13.84
C ASP A 145 -0.69 -15.12 13.36
N ASP A 146 -1.25 -14.49 12.31
CA ASP A 146 -0.59 -13.43 11.55
C ASP A 146 -1.36 -12.11 11.60
N VAL A 147 -0.61 -11.02 11.45
CA VAL A 147 -1.13 -9.68 11.27
C VAL A 147 -0.35 -8.96 10.17
N GLY A 148 -1.05 -8.27 9.29
CA GLY A 148 -0.42 -7.53 8.20
C GLY A 148 -1.29 -6.39 7.67
N ILE A 149 -0.75 -5.64 6.71
CA ILE A 149 -1.48 -4.54 6.08
C ILE A 149 -2.09 -4.98 4.75
N THR A 150 -3.20 -4.34 4.39
CA THR A 150 -3.76 -4.38 3.04
C THR A 150 -3.19 -3.25 2.21
N TYR A 151 -2.75 -3.55 0.98
CA TYR A 151 -2.26 -2.55 0.05
C TYR A 151 -2.78 -2.79 -1.38
N LYS A 152 -2.77 -1.73 -2.19
CA LYS A 152 -3.03 -1.79 -3.64
C LYS A 152 -2.11 -0.83 -4.38
N LEU A 153 -1.63 -1.25 -5.55
CA LEU A 153 -0.94 -0.37 -6.49
C LEU A 153 -1.96 0.16 -7.50
N ILE A 154 -2.06 1.47 -7.67
CA ILE A 154 -3.06 2.14 -8.51
C ILE A 154 -2.36 2.98 -9.58
N GLU A 155 -2.86 2.92 -10.81
CA GLU A 155 -2.48 3.82 -11.91
C GLU A 155 -3.25 5.15 -11.78
N CYS A 156 -2.54 6.28 -11.87
CA CYS A 156 -3.12 7.62 -11.95
C CYS A 156 -2.62 8.31 -13.22
N TYR A 157 -3.52 9.01 -13.89
CA TYR A 157 -3.22 9.74 -15.11
C TYR A 157 -3.16 11.23 -14.78
N THR A 158 -2.05 11.87 -15.12
CA THR A 158 -1.90 13.34 -15.14
C THR A 158 -1.84 13.83 -16.57
#